data_AF-A0A959ZGR2-F1
#
_entry.id   AF-A0A959ZGR2-F1
#
_cell.length_a   1.000
_cell.length_b   1.000
_cell.length_c   1.000
_cell.angle_alpha   90.00
_cell.angle_beta   90.00
_cell.angle_gamma   90.00
#
_symmetry.space_group_name_H-M   'P 1'
#
loop_
_entity.id
_entity.type
_entity.pdbx_description
1 polymer ?
#
loop_
_entity_poly.entity_id
_entity_poly.type
_entity_poly.pdbx_seq_one_letter_code
_entity_poly.pdbx_strand_id
1 'polypeptide(L)'
;MMIALATSTLSVAAYSILPYVALSIGIGGLIWRRKTDRFGWTARSTELLENKVLRFASVLFHLGVLAAIGGHVLGILIPQSFTEAVGLSDEAYHVLAVVGGITAGAAVVIGFAALMYRRIKFPRVRVTTTRMDVVTFVVLGVAIASGMLATLINIPDSVHYRESVAPYFRQIFVLNPDPELMEGVNWIFQFHVTFVWFLYALWPFSRLIHAFTVPVGYPLRSPIVYRPRKAGRPQTGKFGGGSPDYSPSIPAVTKATPEGSGGPDQGS
;
A
#
# COMPACT_ATOMS: atom_id res chain seq x y z
N MET A 1 -42.72 -20.91 -12.69
CA MET A 1 -41.96 -19.76 -12.17
C MET A 1 -41.73 -19.98 -10.68
N MET A 2 -40.95 -21.01 -10.36
CA MET A 2 -40.54 -21.41 -9.02
C MET A 2 -39.02 -21.55 -9.08
N ILE A 3 -38.30 -20.68 -8.39
CA ILE A 3 -36.97 -20.85 -7.75
C ILE A 3 -36.69 -19.48 -7.14
N ALA A 4 -37.18 -19.29 -5.93
CA ALA A 4 -36.64 -18.35 -4.96
C ALA A 4 -36.32 -19.24 -3.75
N LEU A 5 -35.28 -20.06 -3.90
CA LEU A 5 -34.68 -20.72 -2.75
C LEU A 5 -34.11 -19.59 -1.92
N ALA A 6 -34.66 -19.43 -0.71
CA ALA A 6 -34.32 -18.32 0.16
C ALA A 6 -32.82 -18.34 0.46
N THR A 7 -32.05 -17.49 -0.25
CA THR A 7 -30.68 -17.16 0.14
C THR A 7 -30.73 -16.80 1.62
N SER A 8 -29.99 -17.54 2.45
CA SER A 8 -30.07 -17.32 3.90
C SER A 8 -29.74 -15.86 4.23
N THR A 9 -30.45 -15.26 5.19
CA THR A 9 -30.18 -13.87 5.60
C THR A 9 -28.71 -13.65 5.99
N LEU A 10 -28.07 -14.69 6.52
CA LEU A 10 -26.65 -14.73 6.83
C LEU A 10 -25.77 -14.65 5.57
N SER A 11 -26.12 -15.36 4.49
CA SER A 11 -25.41 -15.31 3.21
C SER A 11 -25.47 -13.90 2.60
N VAL A 12 -26.65 -13.27 2.58
CA VAL A 12 -26.80 -11.88 2.12
C VAL A 12 -25.98 -10.92 2.99
N ALA A 13 -26.00 -11.09 4.31
CA ALA A 13 -25.20 -10.26 5.22
C ALA A 13 -23.69 -10.40 4.97
N ALA A 14 -23.20 -11.63 4.79
CA ALA A 14 -21.78 -11.92 4.62
C ALA A 14 -21.24 -11.59 3.22
N TYR A 15 -22.04 -11.76 2.17
CA TYR A 15 -21.57 -11.70 0.79
C TYR A 15 -22.12 -10.51 -0.01
N SER A 16 -23.22 -9.90 0.42
CA SER A 16 -23.70 -8.67 -0.19
C SER A 16 -23.38 -7.45 0.67
N ILE A 17 -23.64 -7.49 1.98
CA ILE A 17 -23.54 -6.30 2.85
C ILE A 17 -22.10 -6.06 3.34
N LEU A 18 -21.46 -7.09 3.92
CA LEU A 18 -20.12 -6.99 4.49
C LEU A 18 -19.07 -6.39 3.54
N PRO A 19 -19.01 -6.76 2.23
CA PRO A 19 -18.04 -6.17 1.31
C PRO A 19 -18.19 -4.66 1.18
N TYR A 20 -19.42 -4.14 1.04
CA TYR A 20 -19.64 -2.69 0.93
C TYR A 20 -19.34 -1.95 2.22
N VAL A 21 -19.64 -2.55 3.38
CA VAL A 21 -19.25 -1.99 4.67
C VAL A 21 -17.73 -1.92 4.78
N ALA A 22 -17.02 -3.00 4.45
CA ALA A 22 -15.57 -3.07 4.47
C ALA A 22 -14.93 -2.06 3.50
N LEU A 23 -15.45 -1.94 2.27
CA LEU A 23 -14.99 -0.96 1.28
C LEU A 23 -15.26 0.47 1.73
N SER A 24 -16.43 0.75 2.28
CA SER A 24 -16.80 2.09 2.79
C SER A 24 -15.88 2.52 3.93
N ILE A 25 -15.62 1.62 4.89
CA ILE A 25 -14.68 1.85 5.99
C ILE A 25 -13.26 2.00 5.44
N GLY A 26 -12.84 1.12 4.53
CA GLY A 26 -11.51 1.13 3.92
C GLY A 26 -11.24 2.45 3.21
N ILE A 27 -12.06 2.81 2.21
CA ILE A 27 -11.90 4.02 1.41
C ILE A 27 -12.11 5.28 2.25
N GLY A 28 -13.20 5.34 3.04
CA GLY A 28 -13.48 6.47 3.91
C GLY A 28 -12.39 6.72 4.94
N GLY A 29 -11.90 5.65 5.57
CA GLY A 29 -10.78 5.68 6.50
C GLY A 29 -9.47 6.12 5.86
N LEU A 30 -9.19 5.70 4.62
CA LEU A 30 -8.00 6.14 3.87
C LEU A 30 -8.03 7.65 3.61
N ILE A 31 -9.19 8.15 3.15
CA ILE A 31 -9.40 9.59 2.88
C ILE A 31 -9.27 10.39 4.19
N TRP A 32 -9.92 9.93 5.26
CA TRP A 32 -9.86 10.56 6.57
C TRP A 32 -8.42 10.63 7.08
N ARG A 33 -7.72 9.50 7.14
CA ARG A 33 -6.34 9.42 7.65
C ARG A 33 -5.38 10.28 6.85
N ARG A 34 -5.53 10.33 5.52
CA ARG A 34 -4.70 11.21 4.68
C ARG A 34 -4.91 12.70 4.99
N LYS A 35 -6.12 13.09 5.41
CA LYS A 35 -6.44 14.47 5.79
C LYS A 35 -6.00 14.80 7.22
N THR A 36 -6.16 13.87 8.17
CA THR A 36 -5.97 14.12 9.60
C THR A 36 -4.60 13.69 10.13
N ASP A 37 -4.02 12.60 9.62
CA ASP A 37 -2.77 12.01 10.13
C ASP A 37 -1.81 11.62 9.00
N ARG A 38 -1.13 12.63 8.45
CA ARG A 38 -0.10 12.42 7.43
C ARG A 38 1.19 11.83 7.99
N PHE A 39 1.50 12.08 9.26
CA PHE A 39 2.74 11.61 9.89
C PHE A 39 2.67 10.12 10.25
N GLY A 40 1.49 9.62 10.59
CA GLY A 40 1.25 8.20 10.80
C GLY A 40 1.19 7.36 9.52
N TRP A 41 1.32 7.97 8.34
CA TRP A 41 1.40 7.30 7.05
C TRP A 41 2.82 6.77 6.80
N THR A 42 3.18 5.69 7.48
CA THR A 42 4.53 5.11 7.46
C THR A 42 4.49 3.59 7.65
N ALA A 43 5.49 2.90 7.10
CA ALA A 43 5.70 1.46 7.30
C ALA A 43 6.08 1.08 8.74
N ARG A 44 6.44 2.06 9.59
CA ARG A 44 6.90 1.86 10.98
C ARG A 44 7.98 0.76 11.07
N SER A 45 9.06 0.94 10.31
CA SER A 45 10.16 -0.03 10.26
C SER A 45 10.79 -0.22 11.65
N THR A 46 11.11 -1.46 11.98
CA THR A 46 11.86 -1.82 13.20
C THR A 46 13.22 -2.41 12.88
N GLU A 47 13.74 -2.17 11.67
CA GLU A 47 15.01 -2.73 11.21
C GLU A 47 16.19 -2.34 12.11
N LEU A 48 16.23 -1.10 12.60
CA LEU A 48 17.29 -0.64 13.50
C LEU A 48 17.33 -1.41 14.83
N LEU A 49 16.21 -2.01 15.25
CA LEU A 49 16.11 -2.75 16.51
C LEU A 49 16.60 -4.19 16.36
N GLU A 50 16.37 -4.78 15.19
CA GLU A 50 16.81 -6.13 14.81
C GLU A 50 16.71 -6.26 13.29
N ASN A 51 17.82 -6.57 12.62
CA ASN A 51 17.88 -6.62 11.16
C ASN A 51 18.16 -8.02 10.58
N LYS A 52 18.76 -8.95 11.34
CA LYS A 52 19.24 -10.24 10.83
C LYS A 52 18.08 -11.10 10.37
N VAL A 53 17.09 -11.29 11.24
CA VAL A 53 15.87 -12.03 10.89
C VAL A 53 15.00 -11.20 9.97
N LEU A 54 14.90 -9.89 10.22
CA LEU A 54 14.05 -9.01 9.42
C LEU A 54 14.39 -9.02 7.93
N ARG A 55 15.67 -8.96 7.56
CA ARG A 55 16.09 -8.88 6.15
C ARG A 55 15.58 -10.07 5.34
N PHE A 56 15.81 -11.29 5.83
CA PHE A 56 15.31 -12.50 5.19
C PHE A 56 13.78 -12.57 5.24
N ALA A 57 13.19 -12.44 6.44
CA ALA A 57 11.77 -12.64 6.64
C ALA A 57 10.92 -11.61 5.90
N SER A 58 11.35 -10.34 5.87
CA SER A 58 10.66 -9.26 5.18
C SER A 58 10.71 -9.45 3.67
N VAL A 59 11.88 -9.77 3.10
CA VAL A 59 11.99 -9.99 1.65
C VAL A 59 11.12 -11.17 1.23
N LEU A 60 11.23 -12.31 1.92
CA LEU A 60 10.45 -13.50 1.61
C LEU A 60 8.94 -13.25 1.73
N PHE A 61 8.50 -12.59 2.81
CA PHE A 61 7.09 -12.25 3.02
C PHE A 61 6.57 -11.30 1.94
N HIS A 62 7.30 -10.22 1.63
CA HIS A 62 6.80 -9.22 0.67
C HIS A 62 6.83 -9.73 -0.77
N LEU A 63 7.86 -10.48 -1.17
CA LEU A 63 7.87 -11.12 -2.48
C LEU A 63 6.73 -12.14 -2.60
N GLY A 64 6.53 -12.96 -1.56
CA GLY A 64 5.41 -13.89 -1.50
C GLY A 64 4.06 -13.20 -1.59
N VAL A 65 3.84 -12.12 -0.82
CA VAL A 65 2.52 -11.46 -0.79
C VAL A 65 2.24 -10.70 -2.08
N LEU A 66 3.27 -10.11 -2.71
CA LEU A 66 3.14 -9.49 -4.03
C LEU A 66 2.81 -10.53 -5.10
N ALA A 67 3.47 -11.70 -5.08
CA ALA A 67 3.15 -12.81 -5.97
C ALA A 67 1.72 -13.33 -5.73
N ALA A 68 1.31 -13.48 -4.47
CA ALA A 68 -0.04 -13.90 -4.12
C ALA A 68 -1.09 -12.89 -4.59
N ILE A 69 -0.90 -11.59 -4.34
CA ILE A 69 -1.80 -10.54 -4.84
C ILE A 69 -1.86 -10.56 -6.37
N GLY A 70 -0.72 -10.70 -7.05
CA GLY A 70 -0.66 -10.85 -8.50
C GLY A 70 -1.47 -12.04 -8.99
N GLY A 71 -1.31 -13.21 -8.35
CA GLY A 71 -2.10 -14.41 -8.64
C GLY A 71 -3.60 -14.21 -8.41
N HIS A 72 -4.00 -13.53 -7.33
CA HIS A 72 -5.41 -13.19 -7.08
C HIS A 72 -5.99 -12.26 -8.15
N VAL A 73 -5.21 -11.26 -8.60
CA VAL A 73 -5.63 -10.37 -9.68
C VAL A 73 -5.83 -11.18 -10.97
N LEU A 74 -4.84 -12.00 -11.34
CA LEU A 74 -4.91 -12.83 -12.54
C LEU A 74 -6.03 -13.87 -12.48
N GLY A 75 -6.34 -14.41 -11.29
CA GLY A 75 -7.29 -15.51 -11.17
C GLY A 75 -8.72 -15.14 -10.79
N ILE A 76 -8.93 -13.96 -10.21
CA ILE A 76 -10.26 -13.50 -9.76
C ILE A 76 -10.74 -12.38 -10.66
N LEU A 77 -9.90 -11.37 -10.92
CA LEU A 77 -10.32 -10.17 -11.64
C LEU A 77 -10.35 -10.35 -13.16
N ILE A 78 -9.47 -11.19 -13.72
CA ILE A 78 -9.45 -11.47 -15.16
C ILE A 78 -10.52 -12.52 -15.49
N PRO A 79 -11.46 -12.23 -16.42
CA PRO A 79 -12.45 -13.20 -16.88
C PRO A 79 -11.81 -14.41 -17.58
N GLN A 80 -12.44 -15.57 -17.45
CA GLN A 80 -12.02 -16.79 -18.14
C GLN A 80 -12.00 -16.61 -19.67
N SER A 81 -12.99 -15.93 -20.22
CA SER A 81 -13.04 -15.61 -21.65
C SER A 81 -11.83 -14.81 -22.14
N PHE A 82 -11.22 -13.99 -21.28
CA PHE A 82 -9.99 -13.28 -21.61
C PHE A 82 -8.78 -14.21 -21.60
N THR A 83 -8.66 -15.10 -20.61
CA THR A 83 -7.56 -16.08 -20.57
C THR A 83 -7.60 -17.03 -21.76
N GLU A 84 -8.80 -17.47 -22.16
CA GLU A 84 -9.02 -18.30 -23.35
C GLU A 84 -8.68 -17.55 -24.64
N ALA A 85 -9.07 -16.27 -24.75
CA ALA A 85 -8.75 -15.44 -25.92
C ALA A 85 -7.24 -15.21 -26.13
N VAL A 86 -6.45 -15.26 -25.06
CA VAL A 86 -4.98 -15.17 -25.10
C VAL A 86 -4.33 -16.55 -25.37
N GLY A 87 -5.13 -17.62 -25.47
CA GLY A 87 -4.68 -18.97 -25.81
C GLY A 87 -4.19 -19.79 -24.60
N LEU A 88 -4.52 -19.38 -23.37
CA LEU A 88 -4.26 -20.20 -22.19
C LEU A 88 -5.35 -21.26 -22.03
N SER A 89 -4.96 -22.54 -22.08
CA SER A 89 -5.86 -23.64 -21.75
C SER A 89 -6.18 -23.66 -20.25
N ASP A 90 -7.35 -24.19 -19.88
CA ASP A 90 -7.75 -24.32 -18.48
C ASP A 90 -6.77 -25.18 -17.66
N GLU A 91 -6.19 -26.22 -18.26
CA GLU A 91 -5.16 -27.04 -17.63
C GLU A 91 -3.88 -26.25 -17.36
N ALA A 92 -3.39 -25.49 -18.34
CA ALA A 92 -2.20 -24.66 -18.17
C ALA A 92 -2.42 -23.58 -17.11
N TYR A 93 -3.61 -22.97 -17.11
CA TYR A 93 -4.01 -22.01 -16.09
C TYR A 93 -4.08 -22.67 -14.70
N HIS A 94 -4.67 -23.86 -14.57
CA HIS A 94 -4.76 -24.59 -13.29
C HIS A 94 -3.38 -24.92 -12.74
N VAL A 95 -2.49 -25.47 -13.57
CA VAL A 95 -1.11 -25.78 -13.15
C VAL A 95 -0.38 -24.52 -12.70
N LEU A 96 -0.49 -23.42 -13.46
CA LEU A 96 0.11 -22.15 -13.09
C LEU A 96 -0.47 -21.61 -11.77
N ALA A 97 -1.78 -21.69 -11.58
CA ALA A 97 -2.46 -21.23 -10.39
C ALA A 97 -2.07 -22.06 -9.15
N VAL A 98 -2.00 -23.39 -9.27
CA VAL A 98 -1.63 -24.28 -8.16
C VAL A 98 -0.15 -24.13 -7.82
N VAL A 99 0.75 -24.22 -8.80
CA VAL A 99 2.21 -24.12 -8.55
C VAL A 99 2.56 -22.71 -8.07
N GLY A 100 2.07 -21.68 -8.76
CA GLY A 100 2.26 -20.29 -8.38
C GLY A 100 1.65 -19.98 -7.01
N GLY A 101 0.44 -20.48 -6.74
CA GLY A 101 -0.27 -20.31 -5.47
C GLY A 101 0.44 -20.98 -4.30
N ILE A 102 0.90 -22.23 -4.45
CA ILE A 102 1.63 -22.96 -3.40
C ILE A 102 2.98 -22.31 -3.13
N THR A 103 3.74 -21.95 -4.18
CA THR A 103 5.06 -21.32 -4.01
C THR A 103 4.96 -19.94 -3.35
N ALA A 104 4.05 -19.08 -3.82
CA ALA A 104 3.79 -17.79 -3.21
C ALA A 104 3.24 -17.95 -1.79
N GLY A 105 2.27 -18.83 -1.58
CA GLY A 105 1.67 -19.11 -0.29
C GLY A 105 2.68 -19.62 0.73
N ALA A 106 3.58 -20.54 0.35
CA ALA A 106 4.67 -21.01 1.18
C ALA A 106 5.62 -19.87 1.57
N ALA A 107 6.02 -19.02 0.62
CA ALA A 107 6.85 -17.85 0.90
C ALA A 107 6.16 -16.89 1.90
N VAL A 108 4.86 -16.62 1.74
CA VAL A 108 4.07 -15.80 2.67
C VAL A 108 4.00 -16.43 4.05
N VAL A 109 3.67 -17.72 4.15
CA VAL A 109 3.54 -18.44 5.43
C VAL A 109 4.87 -18.46 6.18
N ILE A 110 5.96 -18.85 5.51
CA ILE A 110 7.30 -18.93 6.12
C ILE A 110 7.78 -17.53 6.51
N GLY A 111 7.64 -16.54 5.61
CA GLY A 111 8.02 -15.16 5.89
C GLY A 111 7.24 -14.56 7.05
N PHE A 112 5.92 -14.76 7.08
CA PHE A 112 5.06 -14.29 8.17
C PHE A 112 5.41 -14.95 9.50
N ALA A 113 5.58 -16.28 9.51
CA ALA A 113 5.98 -17.02 10.71
C ALA A 113 7.33 -16.52 11.25
N ALA A 114 8.31 -16.27 10.38
CA ALA A 114 9.61 -15.70 10.77
C ALA A 114 9.48 -14.27 11.33
N LEU A 115 8.60 -13.43 10.76
CA LEU A 115 8.30 -12.09 11.28
C LEU A 115 7.61 -12.15 12.65
N MET A 116 6.69 -13.10 12.87
CA MET A 116 6.04 -13.32 14.16
C MET A 116 7.03 -13.84 15.20
N TYR A 117 7.85 -14.83 14.83
CA TYR A 117 8.95 -15.31 15.65
C TYR A 117 9.86 -14.16 16.10
N ARG A 118 10.27 -13.29 15.17
CA ARG A 118 11.09 -12.11 15.48
C ARG A 118 10.41 -11.20 16.49
N ARG A 119 9.13 -10.89 16.28
CA ARG A 119 8.38 -9.99 17.18
C ARG A 119 8.19 -10.55 18.57
N ILE A 120 8.05 -11.87 18.68
CA ILE A 120 7.97 -12.57 19.96
C ILE A 120 9.38 -12.62 20.57
N LYS A 121 10.40 -13.10 19.86
CA LYS A 121 11.69 -13.43 20.47
C LYS A 121 12.52 -12.20 20.89
N PHE A 122 12.44 -11.08 20.17
CA PHE A 122 13.30 -9.91 20.43
C PHE A 122 12.55 -8.84 21.24
N PRO A 123 12.92 -8.60 22.53
CA PRO A 123 12.19 -7.66 23.39
C PRO A 123 12.11 -6.23 22.84
N ARG A 124 13.18 -5.73 22.22
CA ARG A 124 13.22 -4.39 21.61
C ARG A 124 12.16 -4.20 20.52
N VAL A 125 11.91 -5.24 19.72
CA VAL A 125 10.85 -5.24 18.71
C VAL A 125 9.47 -5.40 19.34
N ARG A 126 9.37 -6.22 20.39
CA ARG A 126 8.11 -6.47 21.09
C ARG A 126 7.55 -5.20 21.74
N VAL A 127 8.38 -4.42 22.44
CA VAL A 127 7.94 -3.21 23.16
C VAL A 127 7.46 -2.09 22.22
N THR A 128 7.85 -2.12 20.95
CA THR A 128 7.39 -1.14 19.93
C THR A 128 6.15 -1.63 19.16
N THR A 129 5.60 -2.79 19.52
CA THR A 129 4.40 -3.35 18.89
C THR A 129 3.14 -2.78 19.54
N THR A 130 2.26 -2.17 18.73
CA THR A 130 1.00 -1.61 19.21
C THR A 130 -0.12 -2.65 19.24
N ARG A 131 -1.23 -2.36 19.95
CA ARG A 131 -2.42 -3.22 19.94
C ARG A 131 -2.98 -3.41 18.53
N MET A 132 -3.00 -2.35 17.72
CA MET A 132 -3.44 -2.43 16.32
C MET A 132 -2.52 -3.29 15.46
N ASP A 133 -1.21 -3.31 15.73
CA ASP A 133 -0.30 -4.25 15.06
C ASP A 133 -0.71 -5.70 15.38
N VAL A 134 -1.00 -6.02 16.64
CA VAL A 134 -1.43 -7.37 17.06
C VAL A 134 -2.73 -7.78 16.37
N VAL A 135 -3.76 -6.93 16.40
CA VAL A 135 -5.04 -7.19 15.70
C VAL A 135 -4.80 -7.45 14.21
N THR A 136 -3.97 -6.61 13.58
CA THR A 136 -3.63 -6.76 12.16
C THR A 136 -2.92 -8.09 11.90
N PHE A 137 -1.98 -8.50 12.75
CA PHE A 137 -1.27 -9.78 12.58
C PHE A 137 -2.16 -10.99 12.78
N VAL A 138 -3.12 -10.92 13.70
CA VAL A 138 -4.09 -12.02 13.89
C VAL A 138 -4.97 -12.15 12.65
N VAL A 139 -5.60 -11.07 12.20
CA VAL A 139 -6.47 -11.11 11.02
C VAL A 139 -5.69 -11.51 9.76
N LEU A 140 -4.50 -10.95 9.56
CA LEU A 140 -3.63 -11.31 8.44
C LEU A 140 -3.16 -12.76 8.52
N GLY A 141 -2.78 -13.25 9.71
CA GLY A 141 -2.34 -14.62 9.92
C GLY A 141 -3.46 -15.63 9.62
N VAL A 142 -4.69 -15.34 10.04
CA VAL A 142 -5.87 -16.17 9.72
C VAL A 142 -6.17 -16.14 8.23
N ALA A 143 -6.10 -14.98 7.58
CA ALA A 143 -6.26 -14.87 6.13
C ALA A 143 -5.18 -15.68 5.37
N ILE A 144 -3.92 -15.59 5.79
CA ILE A 144 -2.81 -16.35 5.19
C ILE A 144 -3.03 -17.86 5.36
N ALA A 145 -3.34 -18.32 6.58
CA ALA A 145 -3.54 -19.73 6.87
C ALA A 145 -4.73 -20.32 6.10
N SER A 146 -5.86 -19.62 6.10
CA SER A 146 -7.05 -20.03 5.35
C SER A 146 -6.82 -20.01 3.84
N GLY A 147 -6.11 -19.02 3.31
CA GLY A 147 -5.78 -18.93 1.88
C GLY A 147 -4.85 -20.06 1.44
N MET A 148 -3.82 -20.37 2.22
CA MET A 148 -2.95 -21.51 1.93
C MET A 148 -3.71 -22.84 1.99
N LEU A 149 -4.59 -23.01 2.99
CA LEU A 149 -5.41 -24.21 3.12
C LEU A 149 -6.39 -24.35 1.95
N ALA A 150 -7.02 -23.25 1.51
CA ALA A 150 -7.87 -23.23 0.32
C ALA A 150 -7.09 -23.70 -0.92
N THR A 151 -5.89 -23.16 -1.15
CA THR A 151 -5.01 -23.59 -2.27
C THR A 151 -4.70 -25.09 -2.22
N LEU A 152 -4.39 -25.63 -1.04
CA LEU A 152 -4.06 -27.05 -0.88
C LEU A 152 -5.27 -27.97 -1.11
N ILE A 153 -6.45 -27.57 -0.63
CA ILE A 153 -7.70 -28.32 -0.84
C ILE A 153 -8.15 -28.26 -2.31
N ASN A 154 -7.77 -27.21 -3.04
CA ASN A 154 -8.13 -26.99 -4.43
C ASN A 154 -7.21 -27.71 -5.45
N ILE A 155 -6.16 -28.40 -4.99
CA ILE A 155 -5.26 -29.16 -5.88
C ILE A 155 -6.02 -30.15 -6.80
N PRO A 156 -6.94 -30.99 -6.29
CA PRO A 156 -7.67 -31.96 -7.10
C PRO A 156 -8.82 -31.38 -7.93
N ASP A 157 -9.18 -30.11 -7.73
CA ASP A 157 -10.42 -29.51 -8.25
C ASP A 157 -10.13 -28.17 -8.92
N SER A 158 -10.04 -28.16 -10.25
CA SER A 158 -9.53 -27.02 -11.01
C SER A 158 -10.57 -25.96 -11.37
N VAL A 159 -11.87 -26.31 -11.34
CA VAL A 159 -12.89 -25.54 -12.05
C VAL A 159 -13.78 -24.74 -11.10
N HIS A 160 -14.11 -25.28 -9.93
CA HIS A 160 -15.21 -24.77 -9.12
C HIS A 160 -15.05 -23.32 -8.62
N TYR A 161 -13.84 -22.84 -8.34
CA TYR A 161 -13.66 -21.47 -7.83
C TYR A 161 -13.71 -20.36 -8.90
N ARG A 162 -13.40 -20.69 -10.17
CA ARG A 162 -13.42 -19.73 -11.30
C ARG A 162 -14.84 -19.38 -11.73
N GLU A 163 -15.77 -20.28 -11.48
CA GLU A 163 -17.18 -20.14 -11.83
C GLU A 163 -18.03 -19.59 -10.67
N SER A 164 -17.49 -19.57 -9.44
CA SER A 164 -18.19 -19.15 -8.22
C SER A 164 -17.55 -17.91 -7.57
N VAL A 165 -16.42 -18.09 -6.88
CA VAL A 165 -15.74 -17.05 -6.09
C VAL A 165 -15.24 -15.90 -6.97
N ALA A 166 -14.70 -16.20 -8.15
CA ALA A 166 -14.21 -15.18 -9.08
C ALA A 166 -15.30 -14.24 -9.59
N PRO A 167 -16.41 -14.73 -10.19
CA PRO A 167 -17.51 -13.86 -10.60
C PRO A 167 -18.17 -13.13 -9.42
N TYR A 168 -18.34 -13.79 -8.28
CA TYR A 168 -18.82 -13.15 -7.05
C TYR A 168 -18.00 -11.91 -6.69
N PHE A 169 -16.67 -12.05 -6.63
CA PHE A 169 -15.80 -10.93 -6.25
C PHE A 169 -15.85 -9.78 -7.26
N ARG A 170 -15.92 -10.10 -8.57
CA ARG A 170 -16.03 -9.09 -9.63
C ARG A 170 -17.35 -8.31 -9.55
N GLN A 171 -18.44 -9.01 -9.26
CA GLN A 171 -19.79 -8.45 -9.17
C GLN A 171 -19.95 -7.37 -8.10
N ILE A 172 -19.16 -7.44 -7.02
CA ILE A 172 -19.10 -6.40 -5.98
C ILE A 172 -18.66 -5.05 -6.57
N PHE A 173 -17.72 -5.04 -7.52
CA PHE A 173 -17.20 -3.79 -8.11
C PHE A 173 -18.12 -3.18 -9.17
N VAL A 174 -19.01 -3.98 -9.77
CA VAL A 174 -20.06 -3.50 -10.67
C VAL A 174 -21.39 -3.25 -9.94
N LEU A 175 -21.38 -3.29 -8.60
CA LEU A 175 -22.51 -3.00 -7.72
C LEU A 175 -23.72 -3.93 -7.93
N ASN A 176 -23.49 -5.17 -8.35
CA ASN A 176 -24.53 -6.18 -8.55
C ASN A 176 -24.12 -7.50 -7.88
N PRO A 177 -24.07 -7.56 -6.54
CA PRO A 177 -23.55 -8.70 -5.81
C PRO A 177 -24.51 -9.88 -5.89
N ASP A 178 -24.03 -11.06 -6.31
CA ASP A 178 -24.79 -12.29 -6.25
C ASP A 178 -24.26 -13.20 -5.11
N PRO A 179 -24.94 -13.23 -3.94
CA PRO A 179 -24.55 -14.09 -2.83
C PRO A 179 -24.75 -15.58 -3.13
N GLU A 180 -25.58 -15.96 -4.12
CA GLU A 180 -25.82 -17.36 -4.48
C GLU A 180 -24.57 -18.01 -5.07
N LEU A 181 -23.68 -17.23 -5.70
CA LEU A 181 -22.38 -17.71 -6.17
C LEU A 181 -21.47 -18.21 -5.04
N MET A 182 -21.76 -17.87 -3.79
CA MET A 182 -21.02 -18.39 -2.64
C MET A 182 -21.67 -19.62 -2.01
N GLU A 183 -22.88 -20.01 -2.44
CA GLU A 183 -23.55 -21.23 -1.98
C GLU A 183 -22.88 -22.47 -2.56
N GLY A 184 -22.73 -23.52 -1.73
CA GLY A 184 -22.04 -24.75 -2.13
C GLY A 184 -20.51 -24.65 -2.25
N VAL A 185 -19.94 -23.43 -2.24
CA VAL A 185 -18.49 -23.23 -2.16
C VAL A 185 -17.96 -23.80 -0.86
N ASN A 186 -16.83 -24.49 -0.92
CA ASN A 186 -16.19 -25.04 0.27
C ASN A 186 -15.96 -23.93 1.33
N TRP A 187 -16.36 -24.22 2.57
CA TRP A 187 -16.37 -23.27 3.69
C TRP A 187 -15.03 -22.55 3.89
N ILE A 188 -13.91 -23.16 3.52
CA ILE A 188 -12.60 -22.53 3.68
C ILE A 188 -12.42 -21.29 2.79
N PHE A 189 -12.98 -21.29 1.58
CA PHE A 189 -12.95 -20.13 0.67
C PHE A 189 -13.84 -19.01 1.21
N GLN A 190 -15.06 -19.37 1.66
CA GLN A 190 -15.98 -18.46 2.33
C GLN A 190 -15.33 -17.79 3.54
N PHE A 191 -14.66 -18.58 4.37
CA PHE A 191 -13.94 -18.12 5.55
C PHE A 191 -12.77 -17.20 5.17
N HIS A 192 -11.96 -17.58 4.17
CA HIS A 192 -10.87 -16.76 3.66
C HIS A 192 -11.36 -15.39 3.17
N VAL A 193 -12.36 -15.38 2.28
CA VAL A 193 -12.96 -14.16 1.72
C VAL A 193 -13.50 -13.24 2.83
N THR A 194 -14.16 -13.80 3.85
CA THR A 194 -14.66 -13.05 4.99
C THR A 194 -13.54 -12.33 5.75
N PHE A 195 -12.42 -13.02 6.02
CA PHE A 195 -11.26 -12.41 6.68
C PHE A 195 -10.55 -11.39 5.80
N VAL A 196 -10.55 -11.56 4.48
CA VAL A 196 -10.06 -10.55 3.54
C VAL A 196 -10.88 -9.26 3.66
N TRP A 197 -12.21 -9.33 3.77
CA TRP A 197 -13.03 -8.13 4.00
C TRP A 197 -12.72 -7.44 5.33
N PHE A 198 -12.50 -8.20 6.41
CA PHE A 198 -12.03 -7.62 7.67
C PHE A 198 -10.65 -6.96 7.53
N LEU A 199 -9.74 -7.55 6.74
CA LEU A 199 -8.44 -6.96 6.46
C LEU A 199 -8.57 -5.62 5.71
N TYR A 200 -9.47 -5.52 4.72
CA TYR A 200 -9.79 -4.27 4.02
C TYR A 200 -10.34 -3.20 4.98
N ALA A 201 -11.26 -3.57 5.87
CA ALA A 201 -11.82 -2.64 6.85
C ALA A 201 -10.76 -2.14 7.87
N LEU A 202 -9.79 -3.00 8.23
CA LEU A 202 -8.68 -2.64 9.14
C LEU A 202 -7.56 -1.86 8.47
N TRP A 203 -7.46 -1.91 7.14
CA TRP A 203 -6.39 -1.30 6.37
C TRP A 203 -6.09 0.16 6.73
N PRO A 204 -7.08 1.09 6.76
CA PRO A 204 -6.82 2.49 7.03
C PRO A 204 -6.39 2.78 8.46
N PHE A 205 -6.56 1.85 9.41
CA PHE A 205 -6.22 2.04 10.83
C PHE A 205 -4.95 1.30 11.25
N SER A 206 -4.38 0.52 10.35
CA SER A 206 -3.22 -0.33 10.63
C SER A 206 -1.95 0.19 9.97
N ARG A 207 -0.87 -0.59 10.10
CA ARG A 207 0.36 -0.38 9.36
C ARG A 207 0.24 -0.73 7.87
N LEU A 208 -0.81 -1.42 7.43
CA LEU A 208 -1.00 -1.84 6.03
C LEU A 208 -1.07 -0.65 5.06
N ILE A 209 -1.34 0.55 5.58
CA ILE A 209 -1.31 1.82 4.85
C ILE A 209 -0.06 2.02 3.98
N HIS A 210 1.08 1.43 4.38
CA HIS A 210 2.34 1.51 3.64
C HIS A 210 2.28 0.88 2.24
N ALA A 211 1.34 -0.05 1.99
CA ALA A 211 1.14 -0.64 0.68
C ALA A 211 0.75 0.41 -0.39
N PHE A 212 0.19 1.56 0.03
CA PHE A 212 -0.14 2.67 -0.88
C PHE A 212 1.03 3.65 -1.11
N THR A 213 2.21 3.39 -0.52
CA THR A 213 3.42 4.22 -0.72
C THR A 213 4.49 3.53 -1.56
N VAL A 214 4.10 2.58 -2.42
CA VAL A 214 5.04 2.00 -3.38
C VAL A 214 5.63 3.13 -4.24
N PRO A 215 6.94 3.33 -4.24
CA PRO A 215 7.56 4.50 -4.85
C PRO A 215 7.70 4.34 -6.38
N VAL A 216 6.60 4.11 -7.09
CA VAL A 216 6.58 3.81 -8.53
C VAL A 216 7.20 4.92 -9.37
N GLY A 217 7.07 6.19 -8.95
CA GLY A 217 7.68 7.33 -9.63
C GLY A 217 9.14 7.61 -9.29
N TYR A 218 9.74 6.89 -8.32
CA TYR A 218 11.11 7.13 -7.88
C TYR A 218 12.17 6.87 -8.96
N PRO A 219 12.07 5.79 -9.79
CA PRO A 219 13.02 5.56 -10.87
C PRO A 219 13.07 6.68 -11.91
N LEU A 220 11.99 7.46 -12.03
CA LEU A 220 11.85 8.56 -12.98
C LEU A 220 12.12 9.94 -12.35
N ARG A 221 12.36 9.99 -11.04
CA ARG A 221 12.54 11.24 -10.30
C ARG A 221 14.00 11.69 -10.36
N SER A 222 14.24 12.98 -10.56
CA SER A 222 15.58 13.57 -10.42
C SER A 222 16.16 13.32 -9.01
N PRO A 223 17.45 12.93 -8.88
CA PRO A 223 18.06 12.65 -7.59
C PRO A 223 18.04 13.85 -6.63
N ILE A 224 18.18 15.05 -7.17
CA ILE A 224 18.16 16.30 -6.43
C ILE A 224 16.78 16.94 -6.60
N VAL A 225 16.14 17.28 -5.48
CA VAL A 225 14.82 17.92 -5.49
C VAL A 225 14.89 19.31 -4.89
N TYR A 226 14.61 20.29 -5.73
CA TYR A 226 14.43 21.67 -5.35
C TYR A 226 12.98 21.91 -4.96
N ARG A 227 12.75 22.53 -3.81
CA ARG A 227 11.43 23.01 -3.41
C ARG A 227 11.44 24.53 -3.46
N PRO A 228 10.70 25.16 -4.38
CA PRO A 228 10.65 26.61 -4.42
C PRO A 228 10.06 27.12 -3.11
N ARG A 229 10.52 28.31 -2.67
CA ARG A 229 9.85 29.01 -1.57
C ARG A 229 8.40 29.19 -2.00
N LYS A 230 7.47 28.68 -1.19
CA LYS A 230 6.03 28.89 -1.43
C LYS A 230 5.86 30.41 -1.52
N ALA A 231 5.54 30.93 -2.70
CA ALA A 231 5.22 32.34 -2.83
C ALA A 231 4.02 32.57 -1.92
N GLY A 232 4.24 33.13 -0.72
CA GLY A 232 3.19 33.91 -0.08
C GLY A 232 2.75 34.89 -1.15
N ARG A 233 1.42 34.99 -1.38
CA ARG A 233 0.80 35.94 -2.32
C ARG A 233 1.73 37.13 -2.54
N PRO A 234 2.11 37.49 -3.77
CA PRO A 234 2.89 38.70 -3.96
C PRO A 234 2.09 39.82 -3.29
N GLN A 235 2.61 40.36 -2.19
CA GLN A 235 2.30 41.74 -1.88
C GLN A 235 2.92 42.47 -3.06
N THR A 236 2.08 42.86 -4.01
CA THR A 236 2.40 43.84 -5.03
C THR A 236 2.62 45.18 -4.33
N GLY A 237 3.65 45.26 -3.50
CA GLY A 237 4.35 46.51 -3.23
C GLY A 237 5.25 46.73 -4.43
N LYS A 238 4.89 47.70 -5.27
CA LYS A 238 5.71 48.21 -6.37
C LYS A 238 7.16 48.39 -5.90
N PHE A 239 8.04 47.46 -6.25
CA PHE A 239 9.46 47.75 -6.31
C PHE A 239 9.79 48.06 -7.76
N GLY A 240 10.25 49.30 -7.96
CA GLY A 240 10.44 49.93 -9.26
C GLY A 240 11.35 49.12 -10.17
N GLY A 241 11.06 49.24 -11.47
CA GLY A 241 11.90 48.69 -12.52
C GLY A 241 13.29 49.30 -12.46
N GLY A 242 14.25 48.50 -12.03
CA GLY A 242 15.67 48.72 -12.25
C GLY A 242 16.26 47.40 -12.74
N SER A 243 16.87 47.43 -13.92
CA SER A 243 17.64 46.31 -14.47
C SER A 243 18.70 45.85 -13.46
N PRO A 244 18.92 44.54 -13.26
CA PRO A 244 19.93 44.05 -12.33
C PRO A 244 21.32 44.40 -12.85
N ASP A 245 21.97 45.37 -12.19
CA ASP A 245 23.40 45.65 -12.37
C ASP A 245 24.20 44.54 -11.69
N TYR A 246 24.96 43.79 -12.49
CA TYR A 246 25.81 42.68 -12.07
C TYR A 246 27.25 43.14 -11.82
N SER A 247 27.44 44.34 -11.29
CA SER A 247 28.77 44.83 -10.92
C SER A 247 29.15 44.36 -9.51
N PRO A 248 30.28 43.64 -9.33
CA PRO A 248 30.73 43.22 -8.01
C PRO A 248 31.14 44.44 -7.18
N SER A 249 30.48 44.63 -6.03
CA SER A 249 30.75 45.72 -5.10
C SER A 249 32.08 45.49 -4.37
N ILE A 250 33.20 45.87 -4.99
CA ILE A 250 34.45 46.09 -4.27
C ILE A 250 34.41 47.52 -3.73
N PRO A 251 34.48 47.75 -2.41
CA PRO A 251 34.51 49.10 -1.86
C PRO A 251 35.81 49.80 -2.32
N ALA A 252 35.66 50.90 -3.06
CA ALA A 252 36.76 51.72 -3.52
C ALA A 252 37.48 52.35 -2.31
N VAL A 253 38.79 52.09 -2.21
CA VAL A 253 39.68 52.78 -1.26
C VAL A 253 39.69 54.27 -1.61
N THR A 254 39.20 55.10 -0.69
CA THR A 254 39.20 56.56 -0.83
C THR A 254 40.64 57.07 -0.75
N LYS A 255 41.22 57.50 -1.87
CA LYS A 255 42.46 58.30 -1.86
C LYS A 255 42.12 59.71 -1.37
N ALA A 256 42.70 60.11 -0.23
CA ALA A 256 42.64 61.48 0.25
C ALA A 256 43.24 62.44 -0.79
N THR A 257 42.51 63.52 -1.08
CA THR A 257 42.94 64.61 -1.97
C THR A 257 43.68 65.66 -1.13
N PRO A 258 44.80 66.24 -1.61
CA PRO A 258 45.52 67.26 -0.86
C PRO A 258 44.88 68.64 -1.08
N GLU A 259 44.55 69.35 0.00
CA GLU A 259 44.20 70.77 -0.07
C GLU A 259 45.47 71.62 -0.23
N GLY A 260 45.47 72.47 -1.25
CA GLY A 260 46.57 73.38 -1.57
C GLY A 260 46.34 74.82 -1.12
N SER A 261 47.38 75.37 -0.48
CA SER A 261 48.01 76.68 -0.72
C SER A 261 47.31 78.03 -0.40
N GLY A 262 48.03 78.84 0.41
CA GLY A 262 48.14 80.31 0.32
C GLY A 262 47.70 81.05 1.59
N GLY A 263 48.57 81.54 2.47
CA GLY A 263 49.52 82.66 2.28
C GLY A 263 49.74 83.38 3.64
N PRO A 264 50.43 84.54 3.70
CA PRO A 264 51.83 84.61 4.12
C PRO A 264 52.09 85.18 5.53
N ASP A 265 53.33 84.91 5.95
CA ASP A 265 54.17 85.42 7.04
C ASP A 265 54.18 86.95 7.19
N GLN A 266 54.02 87.46 8.43
CA GLN A 266 54.59 88.68 9.07
C GLN A 266 54.26 88.59 10.58
N GLY A 267 55.08 88.84 11.59
CA GLY A 267 56.46 89.30 11.72
C GLY A 267 56.71 89.65 13.20
N SER A 268 57.99 89.60 13.60
CA SER A 268 58.65 90.18 14.80
C SER A 268 58.15 89.84 16.21
#